data_AF-A0A059WPK3-F1
#
_entry.id   AF-A0A059WPK3-F1
#
_cell.length_a   1.000
_cell.length_b   1.000
_cell.length_c   1.000
_cell.angle_alpha   90.00
_cell.angle_beta   90.00
_cell.angle_gamma   90.00
#
_symmetry.space_group_name_H-M   'P 1'
#
loop_
_entity.id
_entity.type
_entity.pdbx_description
1 polymer ?
#
loop_
_entity_poly.entity_id
_entity_poly.type
_entity_poly.pdbx_seq_one_letter_code
_entity_poly.pdbx_strand_id
1 'polypeptide(L)'
;MTDAQNLFGEGDGFGNWKIDRSLTNLAREDKAGVIIVAIDHGDEDRIREFSPYDNPRLGKGLGSRFLRFLTETLKPHVDLHYRTRPDRLNTGLGGSSAGGLLSIYAALMFPQVFGRLMIFSPSLWISQKVYFDAIHFFEPFETRIYMYAGGKEGPNMLPNFEQLQQTLKNQGFGYSRVKIHTSIDPAGEHTEEQWQKEFPKALKWLYFEG
;
A
#
# COMPACT_ATOMS: atom_id res chain seq x y z
N MET A 1 -0.58 -8.08 0.53
CA MET A 1 0.64 -7.28 0.29
C MET A 1 1.22 -7.70 -1.04
N THR A 2 1.65 -6.74 -1.84
CA THR A 2 2.03 -6.93 -3.26
C THR A 2 3.49 -7.32 -3.48
N ASP A 3 4.26 -7.45 -2.41
CA ASP A 3 5.72 -7.60 -2.46
C ASP A 3 6.16 -8.98 -1.96
N ALA A 4 5.39 -10.05 -2.25
CA ALA A 4 5.57 -11.38 -1.65
C ALA A 4 7.01 -11.92 -1.73
N GLN A 5 7.69 -11.66 -2.86
CA GLN A 5 9.09 -11.98 -3.11
C GLN A 5 10.04 -11.50 -2.00
N ASN A 6 9.70 -10.38 -1.36
CA ASN A 6 10.54 -9.68 -0.41
C ASN A 6 10.03 -9.75 1.03
N LEU A 7 8.93 -10.46 1.33
CA LEU A 7 8.37 -10.47 2.70
C LEU A 7 8.95 -11.54 3.61
N PHE A 8 9.39 -12.68 3.05
CA PHE A 8 9.79 -13.88 3.79
C PHE A 8 11.08 -14.49 3.24
N GLY A 9 11.68 -15.41 4.00
CA GLY A 9 12.80 -16.24 3.52
C GLY A 9 14.13 -15.48 3.39
N GLU A 10 14.86 -15.70 2.29
CA GLU A 10 16.08 -14.93 1.98
C GLU A 10 15.75 -13.59 1.29
N GLY A 11 14.51 -13.43 0.80
CA GLY A 11 14.14 -12.37 -0.14
C GLY A 11 14.61 -12.68 -1.56
N ASP A 12 14.45 -11.71 -2.46
CA ASP A 12 15.11 -11.73 -3.76
C ASP A 12 16.43 -10.93 -3.73
N GLY A 13 17.00 -10.63 -4.90
CA GLY A 13 18.25 -9.85 -5.02
C GLY A 13 18.18 -8.41 -4.46
N PHE A 14 17.00 -7.90 -4.11
CA PHE A 14 16.80 -6.58 -3.51
C PHE A 14 16.73 -6.61 -1.97
N GLY A 15 16.49 -7.78 -1.38
CA GLY A 15 16.46 -7.99 0.07
C GLY A 15 15.12 -8.48 0.62
N ASN A 16 14.91 -8.30 1.94
CA ASN A 16 13.77 -8.88 2.64
C ASN A 16 13.29 -8.03 3.83
N TRP A 17 11.97 -7.91 4.00
CA TRP A 17 11.27 -7.22 5.08
C TRP A 17 11.25 -8.00 6.40
N LYS A 18 11.44 -9.32 6.34
CA LYS A 18 11.44 -10.24 7.48
C LYS A 18 10.19 -10.07 8.34
N ILE A 19 9.02 -10.04 7.69
CA ILE A 19 7.77 -9.69 8.37
C ILE A 19 7.36 -10.76 9.39
N ASP A 20 7.81 -12.00 9.24
CA ASP A 20 7.66 -13.07 10.22
C ASP A 20 8.19 -12.68 11.61
N ARG A 21 9.37 -12.04 11.64
CA ARG A 21 9.99 -11.55 12.88
C ARG A 21 9.22 -10.37 13.46
N SER A 22 8.83 -9.43 12.59
CA SER A 22 8.06 -8.25 12.98
C SER A 22 6.68 -8.64 13.55
N LEU A 23 5.98 -9.58 12.90
CA LEU A 23 4.70 -10.12 13.36
C LEU A 23 4.86 -10.88 14.69
N THR A 24 5.93 -11.66 14.85
CA THR A 24 6.23 -12.36 16.12
C THR A 24 6.42 -11.38 17.26
N ASN A 25 7.16 -10.29 17.03
CA ASN A 25 7.38 -9.26 18.04
C ASN A 25 6.09 -8.50 18.37
N LEU A 26 5.28 -8.13 17.37
CA LEU A 26 3.98 -7.51 17.60
C LEU A 26 3.04 -8.42 18.40
N ALA A 27 3.04 -9.73 18.12
CA ALA A 27 2.24 -10.69 18.87
C ALA A 27 2.65 -10.77 20.35
N ARG A 28 3.93 -10.59 20.68
CA ARG A 28 4.42 -10.51 22.08
C ARG A 28 3.98 -9.23 22.79
N GLU A 29 3.60 -8.20 22.04
CA GLU A 29 3.03 -6.96 22.58
C GLU A 29 1.50 -6.92 22.51
N ASP A 30 0.84 -8.09 22.45
CA ASP A 30 -0.61 -8.27 22.32
C ASP A 30 -1.21 -7.65 21.05
N LYS A 31 -0.40 -7.43 20.00
CA LYS A 31 -0.80 -6.89 18.69
C LYS A 31 -0.80 -8.01 17.65
N ALA A 32 -1.67 -8.99 17.85
CA ALA A 32 -1.86 -10.14 16.98
C ALA A 32 -3.24 -10.12 16.28
N GLY A 33 -3.52 -11.12 15.44
CA GLY A 33 -4.84 -11.29 14.82
C GLY A 33 -5.01 -10.63 13.45
N VAL A 34 -3.89 -10.33 12.76
CA VAL A 34 -3.90 -9.95 11.34
C VAL A 34 -3.44 -11.11 10.49
N ILE A 35 -4.12 -11.35 9.38
CA ILE A 35 -3.71 -12.29 8.34
C ILE A 35 -3.03 -11.51 7.22
N ILE A 36 -1.79 -11.85 6.90
CA ILE A 36 -1.07 -11.28 5.76
C ILE A 36 -1.16 -12.24 4.59
N VAL A 37 -1.87 -11.82 3.54
CA VAL A 37 -1.85 -12.51 2.23
C VAL A 37 -0.75 -11.88 1.40
N ALA A 38 0.35 -12.61 1.21
CA ALA A 38 1.44 -12.20 0.33
C ALA A 38 1.11 -12.63 -1.11
N ILE A 39 1.09 -11.67 -2.02
CA ILE A 39 0.71 -11.88 -3.43
C ILE A 39 1.96 -11.71 -4.27
N ASP A 40 2.35 -12.79 -4.92
CA ASP A 40 3.44 -12.86 -5.88
C ASP A 40 3.03 -12.12 -7.17
N HIS A 41 3.93 -11.32 -7.73
CA HIS A 41 3.72 -10.64 -9.01
C HIS A 41 4.25 -11.45 -10.19
N GLY A 42 3.78 -11.17 -11.41
CA GLY A 42 4.17 -11.87 -12.63
C GLY A 42 5.58 -11.54 -13.14
N ASP A 43 6.58 -11.43 -12.26
CA ASP A 43 7.98 -11.09 -12.57
C ASP A 43 8.13 -9.91 -13.55
N GLU A 44 8.41 -10.19 -14.83
CA GLU A 44 8.57 -9.20 -15.90
C GLU A 44 7.31 -8.32 -16.07
N ASP A 45 6.13 -8.86 -15.76
CA ASP A 45 4.86 -8.14 -15.86
C ASP A 45 4.55 -7.29 -14.61
N ARG A 46 5.34 -7.35 -13.53
CA ARG A 46 5.10 -6.62 -12.26
C ARG A 46 4.71 -5.17 -12.46
N ILE A 47 5.51 -4.44 -13.25
CA ILE A 47 5.28 -3.01 -13.48
C ILE A 47 3.95 -2.78 -14.18
N ARG A 48 3.58 -3.65 -15.13
CA ARG A 48 2.30 -3.56 -15.84
C ARG A 48 1.14 -3.91 -14.92
N GLU A 49 1.25 -5.00 -14.16
CA GLU A 49 0.27 -5.43 -13.17
C GLU A 49 -0.01 -4.38 -12.11
N PHE A 50 1.00 -3.61 -11.70
CA PHE A 50 0.85 -2.59 -10.66
C PHE A 50 0.59 -1.18 -11.22
N SER A 51 0.77 -0.97 -12.52
CA SER A 51 0.48 0.32 -13.17
C SER A 51 -1.02 0.49 -13.39
N PRO A 52 -1.65 1.54 -12.83
CA PRO A 52 -3.08 1.76 -13.01
C PRO A 52 -3.47 2.20 -14.42
N TYR A 53 -2.52 2.75 -15.19
CA TYR A 53 -2.75 3.33 -16.51
C TYR A 53 -1.65 2.91 -17.48
N ASP A 54 -1.96 3.01 -18.77
CA ASP A 54 -0.99 2.85 -19.84
C ASP A 54 0.10 3.92 -19.73
N ASN A 55 1.34 3.49 -19.92
CA ASN A 55 2.50 4.37 -19.92
C ASN A 55 3.27 4.16 -21.23
N PRO A 56 3.59 5.21 -22.00
CA PRO A 56 4.28 5.07 -23.29
C PRO A 56 5.62 4.31 -23.21
N ARG A 57 6.29 4.32 -22.05
CA ARG A 57 7.57 3.63 -21.84
C ARG A 57 7.42 2.25 -21.20
N LEU A 58 6.38 2.02 -20.40
CA LEU A 58 6.21 0.80 -19.60
C LEU A 58 5.10 -0.12 -20.14
N GLY A 59 4.39 0.32 -21.19
CA GLY A 59 3.35 -0.45 -21.85
C GLY A 59 1.99 -0.32 -21.16
N LYS A 60 1.16 -1.35 -21.38
CA LYS A 60 -0.24 -1.38 -20.93
C LYS A 60 -0.34 -1.51 -19.41
N GLY A 61 -1.15 -0.66 -18.78
CA GLY A 61 -1.48 -0.73 -17.36
C GLY A 61 -2.53 -1.80 -17.09
N LEU A 62 -2.22 -2.72 -16.19
CA LEU A 62 -3.06 -3.86 -15.81
C LEU A 62 -3.54 -3.77 -14.34
N GLY A 63 -3.23 -2.67 -13.63
CA GLY A 63 -3.62 -2.44 -12.23
C GLY A 63 -5.10 -2.62 -11.94
N SER A 64 -5.98 -2.14 -12.82
CA SER A 64 -7.42 -2.33 -12.67
C SER A 64 -7.83 -3.81 -12.77
N ARG A 65 -7.21 -4.58 -13.67
CA ARG A 65 -7.45 -6.02 -13.82
C ARG A 65 -6.92 -6.78 -12.61
N PHE A 66 -5.73 -6.44 -12.15
CA PHE A 66 -5.12 -7.04 -10.96
C PHE A 66 -6.00 -6.80 -9.72
N LEU A 67 -6.46 -5.57 -9.49
CA LEU A 67 -7.35 -5.26 -8.36
C LEU A 67 -8.72 -5.93 -8.48
N ARG A 68 -9.29 -6.10 -9.68
CA ARG A 68 -10.49 -6.93 -9.85
C ARG A 68 -10.25 -8.37 -9.45
N PHE A 69 -9.14 -8.98 -9.86
CA PHE A 69 -8.77 -10.31 -9.36
C PHE A 69 -8.68 -10.33 -7.83
N LEU A 70 -8.04 -9.34 -7.20
CA LEU A 70 -7.96 -9.27 -5.74
C LEU A 70 -9.34 -9.20 -5.08
N THR A 71 -10.21 -8.34 -5.59
CA THR A 71 -11.49 -7.99 -4.95
C THR A 71 -12.62 -8.96 -5.27
N GLU A 72 -12.63 -9.53 -6.47
CA GLU A 72 -13.71 -10.39 -6.98
C GLU A 72 -13.35 -11.88 -6.91
N THR A 73 -12.07 -12.23 -6.73
CA THR A 73 -11.63 -13.64 -6.69
C THR A 73 -10.83 -13.97 -5.42
N LEU A 74 -9.67 -13.34 -5.22
CA LEU A 74 -8.76 -13.72 -4.15
C LEU A 74 -9.34 -13.44 -2.75
N LYS A 75 -9.82 -12.22 -2.49
CA LYS A 75 -10.38 -11.85 -1.19
C LYS A 75 -11.61 -12.71 -0.84
N PRO A 76 -12.61 -12.90 -1.73
CA PRO A 76 -13.71 -13.83 -1.46
C PRO A 76 -13.25 -15.25 -1.12
N HIS A 77 -12.24 -15.77 -1.82
CA HIS A 77 -11.67 -17.07 -1.51
C HIS A 77 -11.03 -17.10 -0.11
N VAL A 78 -10.23 -16.09 0.25
CA VAL A 78 -9.60 -15.99 1.58
C VAL A 78 -10.66 -15.86 2.68
N ASP A 79 -11.66 -15.01 2.51
CA ASP A 79 -12.73 -14.80 3.50
C ASP A 79 -13.57 -16.06 3.74
N LEU A 80 -13.72 -16.92 2.71
CA LEU A 80 -14.43 -18.19 2.83
C LEU A 80 -13.63 -19.27 3.58
N HIS A 81 -12.30 -19.26 3.45
CA HIS A 81 -11.44 -20.34 3.95
C HIS A 81 -10.70 -20.00 5.26
N TYR A 82 -10.64 -18.72 5.63
CA TYR A 82 -9.96 -18.26 6.83
C TYR A 82 -10.88 -17.41 7.71
N ARG A 83 -10.57 -17.32 9.01
CA ARG A 83 -11.36 -16.53 9.97
C ARG A 83 -11.02 -15.04 9.87
N THR A 84 -11.41 -14.42 8.77
CA THR A 84 -11.22 -12.97 8.55
C THR A 84 -12.39 -12.17 9.13
N ARG A 85 -12.17 -10.86 9.28
CA ARG A 85 -13.25 -9.88 9.34
C ARG A 85 -13.38 -9.30 7.92
N PRO A 86 -14.44 -9.64 7.17
CA PRO A 86 -14.47 -9.37 5.73
C PRO A 86 -14.81 -7.92 5.39
N ASP A 87 -15.20 -7.10 6.37
CA ASP A 87 -15.54 -5.71 6.16
C ASP A 87 -14.31 -4.85 5.80
N ARG A 88 -14.57 -3.75 5.10
CA ARG A 88 -13.51 -2.85 4.62
C ARG A 88 -12.67 -2.23 5.72
N LEU A 89 -13.25 -1.99 6.91
CA LEU A 89 -12.51 -1.43 8.03
C LEU A 89 -11.57 -2.46 8.65
N ASN A 90 -11.61 -3.73 8.26
CA ASN A 90 -10.62 -4.73 8.67
C ASN A 90 -9.82 -5.27 7.48
N THR A 91 -10.06 -4.75 6.27
CA THR A 91 -9.36 -5.14 5.05
C THR A 91 -8.42 -4.02 4.60
N GLY A 92 -7.17 -4.37 4.34
CA GLY A 92 -6.21 -3.43 3.78
C GLY A 92 -5.38 -3.97 2.63
N LEU A 93 -4.81 -3.04 1.88
CA LEU A 93 -3.84 -3.32 0.83
C LEU A 93 -2.57 -2.52 1.12
N GLY A 94 -1.42 -3.10 0.79
CA GLY A 94 -0.17 -2.41 0.98
C GLY A 94 0.98 -3.01 0.20
N GLY A 95 1.95 -2.14 -0.06
CA GLY A 95 3.18 -2.48 -0.74
C GLY A 95 4.12 -1.30 -0.92
N SER A 96 5.27 -1.58 -1.53
CA SER A 96 6.30 -0.59 -1.81
C SER A 96 6.37 -0.21 -3.28
N SER A 97 6.91 0.97 -3.58
CA SER A 97 7.24 1.36 -4.96
C SER A 97 6.00 1.31 -5.87
N ALA A 98 6.00 0.46 -6.91
CA ALA A 98 4.84 0.23 -7.78
C ALA A 98 3.63 -0.36 -7.02
N GLY A 99 3.86 -1.22 -6.02
CA GLY A 99 2.80 -1.74 -5.13
C GLY A 99 2.19 -0.65 -4.25
N GLY A 100 2.99 0.35 -3.86
CA GLY A 100 2.52 1.56 -3.20
C GLY A 100 1.60 2.39 -4.10
N LEU A 101 1.97 2.57 -5.38
CA LEU A 101 1.12 3.22 -6.37
C LEU A 101 -0.20 2.47 -6.60
N LEU A 102 -0.14 1.15 -6.73
CA LEU A 102 -1.33 0.30 -6.86
C LEU A 102 -2.24 0.41 -5.63
N SER A 103 -1.67 0.50 -4.43
CA SER A 103 -2.42 0.67 -3.18
C SER A 103 -3.17 1.99 -3.12
N ILE A 104 -2.58 3.08 -3.64
CA ILE A 104 -3.27 4.36 -3.81
C ILE A 104 -4.46 4.19 -4.76
N TYR A 105 -4.23 3.58 -5.93
CA TYR A 105 -5.28 3.36 -6.91
C TYR A 105 -6.42 2.48 -6.38
N ALA A 106 -6.11 1.48 -5.55
CA ALA A 106 -7.11 0.64 -4.91
C ALA A 106 -8.06 1.40 -3.98
N ALA A 107 -7.56 2.38 -3.24
CA ALA A 107 -8.41 3.21 -2.40
C ALA A 107 -9.32 4.14 -3.20
N LEU A 108 -8.87 4.59 -4.37
CA LEU A 108 -9.70 5.40 -5.26
C LEU A 108 -10.79 4.56 -5.92
N MET A 109 -10.45 3.40 -6.46
CA MET A 109 -11.37 2.64 -7.32
C MET A 109 -12.16 1.55 -6.60
N PHE A 110 -11.68 1.10 -5.44
CA PHE A 110 -12.32 0.06 -4.63
C PHE A 110 -12.48 0.49 -3.15
N PRO A 111 -12.95 1.71 -2.87
CA PRO A 111 -13.07 2.22 -1.50
C PRO A 111 -14.01 1.36 -0.65
N GLN A 112 -14.99 0.68 -1.26
CA GLN A 112 -15.91 -0.25 -0.60
C GLN A 112 -15.24 -1.53 -0.09
N VAL A 113 -14.04 -1.87 -0.59
CA VAL A 113 -13.30 -3.08 -0.19
C VAL A 113 -12.15 -2.77 0.75
N PHE A 114 -11.38 -1.72 0.48
CA PHE A 114 -10.18 -1.39 1.24
C PHE A 114 -10.40 -0.15 2.11
N GLY A 115 -10.24 -0.30 3.43
CA GLY A 115 -10.31 0.81 4.39
C GLY A 115 -8.98 1.12 5.07
N ARG A 116 -7.95 0.32 4.84
CA ARG A 116 -6.61 0.49 5.44
C ARG A 116 -5.53 0.35 4.37
N LEU A 117 -4.64 1.34 4.27
CA LEU A 117 -3.59 1.35 3.26
C LEU A 117 -2.21 1.48 3.90
N MET A 118 -1.27 0.67 3.44
CA MET A 118 0.16 0.78 3.77
C MET A 118 0.93 1.10 2.48
N ILE A 119 1.39 2.35 2.36
CA ILE A 119 1.99 2.86 1.13
C ILE A 119 3.44 3.24 1.42
N PHE A 120 4.38 2.45 0.94
CA PHE A 120 5.80 2.74 1.12
C PHE A 120 6.43 3.21 -0.18
N SER A 121 7.15 4.33 -0.14
CA SER A 121 7.98 4.82 -1.24
C SER A 121 7.27 4.79 -2.62
N PRO A 122 6.04 5.30 -2.76
CA PRO A 122 5.19 5.03 -3.92
C PRO A 122 5.79 5.60 -5.21
N SER A 123 5.78 4.81 -6.29
CA SER A 123 6.30 5.22 -7.62
C SER A 123 5.36 6.19 -8.36
N LEU A 124 5.08 7.35 -7.77
CA LEU A 124 4.13 8.35 -8.27
C LEU A 124 4.54 8.93 -9.65
N TRP A 125 5.81 8.79 -10.04
CA TRP A 125 6.30 9.20 -11.35
C TRP A 125 5.76 8.34 -12.50
N ILE A 126 5.30 7.11 -12.24
CA ILE A 126 4.77 6.20 -13.27
C ILE A 126 3.48 6.77 -13.88
N SER A 127 2.67 7.45 -13.06
CA SER A 127 1.46 8.12 -13.55
C SER A 127 1.10 9.32 -12.69
N GLN A 128 1.20 10.51 -13.28
CA GLN A 128 0.64 11.72 -12.67
C GLN A 128 -0.89 11.74 -12.68
N LYS A 129 -1.55 10.86 -13.46
CA LYS A 129 -3.02 10.77 -13.50
C LYS A 129 -3.60 10.32 -12.15
N VAL A 130 -2.81 9.63 -11.32
CA VAL A 130 -3.24 9.22 -9.97
C VAL A 130 -3.64 10.42 -9.09
N TYR A 131 -2.99 11.58 -9.26
CA TYR A 131 -3.34 12.80 -8.53
C TYR A 131 -4.69 13.38 -8.99
N PHE A 132 -5.00 13.26 -10.29
CA PHE A 132 -6.26 13.75 -10.85
C PHE A 132 -7.44 12.85 -10.48
N ASP A 133 -7.30 11.53 -10.58
CA ASP A 133 -8.37 10.61 -10.23
C ASP A 133 -8.67 10.65 -8.72
N ALA A 134 -7.66 10.94 -7.90
CA ALA A 134 -7.87 11.17 -6.47
C ALA A 134 -8.90 12.29 -6.22
N ILE A 135 -8.81 13.38 -6.98
CA ILE A 135 -9.64 14.60 -6.79
C ILE A 135 -11.11 14.36 -7.12
N HIS A 136 -11.44 13.36 -7.96
CA HIS A 136 -12.77 13.25 -8.55
C HIS A 136 -13.62 12.08 -8.03
N PHE A 137 -13.05 11.11 -7.31
CA PHE A 137 -13.76 9.85 -7.05
C PHE A 137 -13.94 9.48 -5.57
N PHE A 138 -13.49 10.30 -4.64
CA PHE A 138 -13.56 9.93 -3.22
C PHE A 138 -14.95 10.17 -2.62
N GLU A 139 -15.79 9.13 -2.57
CA GLU A 139 -16.86 9.09 -1.58
C GLU A 139 -16.25 8.98 -0.17
N PRO A 140 -16.84 9.64 0.85
CA PRO A 140 -16.21 9.77 2.16
C PRO A 140 -16.38 8.48 2.99
N PHE A 141 -15.66 7.43 2.62
CA PHE A 141 -15.52 6.22 3.43
C PHE A 141 -14.44 6.43 4.50
N GLU A 142 -14.70 5.93 5.72
CA GLU A 142 -13.69 5.98 6.78
C GLU A 142 -12.43 5.22 6.36
N THR A 143 -11.29 5.88 6.27
CA THR A 143 -10.08 5.26 5.69
C THR A 143 -8.85 5.63 6.51
N ARG A 144 -7.96 4.67 6.70
CA ARG A 144 -6.67 4.89 7.34
C ARG A 144 -5.55 4.65 6.36
N ILE A 145 -4.66 5.62 6.23
CA ILE A 145 -3.55 5.58 5.29
C ILE A 145 -2.25 5.80 6.06
N TYR A 146 -1.38 4.80 6.06
CA TYR A 146 -0.01 4.95 6.51
C TYR A 146 0.88 5.12 5.28
N MET A 147 1.66 6.19 5.26
CA MET A 147 2.56 6.49 4.14
C MET A 147 4.00 6.67 4.62
N TYR A 148 4.94 6.10 3.88
CA TYR A 148 6.37 6.26 4.13
C TYR A 148 7.10 6.75 2.87
N ALA A 149 8.13 7.59 3.06
CA ALA A 149 9.13 7.90 2.04
C ALA A 149 10.50 8.21 2.66
N GLY A 150 11.57 7.81 1.98
CA GLY A 150 12.95 8.17 2.31
C GLY A 150 13.42 9.46 1.61
N GLY A 151 14.25 10.24 2.30
CA GLY A 151 14.79 11.50 1.80
C GLY A 151 15.87 11.35 0.72
N LYS A 152 16.45 10.15 0.57
CA LYS A 152 17.49 9.85 -0.45
C LYS A 152 16.95 9.10 -1.67
N GLU A 153 15.63 8.98 -1.83
CA GLU A 153 14.99 8.26 -2.95
C GLU A 153 14.94 9.07 -4.27
N GLY A 154 15.83 10.06 -4.40
CA GLY A 154 15.88 10.95 -5.55
C GLY A 154 15.08 12.26 -5.36
N PRO A 155 15.34 13.25 -6.22
CA PRO A 155 14.91 14.64 -5.99
C PRO A 155 13.39 14.83 -6.05
N ASN A 156 12.67 13.92 -6.71
CA ASN A 156 11.24 14.03 -6.90
C ASN A 156 10.41 13.24 -5.88
N MET A 157 11.01 12.40 -5.03
CA MET A 157 10.25 11.57 -4.10
C MET A 157 9.50 12.43 -3.08
N LEU A 158 10.19 13.26 -2.29
CA LEU A 158 9.55 14.10 -1.28
C LEU A 158 8.55 15.11 -1.87
N PRO A 159 8.86 15.85 -2.96
CA PRO A 159 7.88 16.75 -3.57
C PRO A 159 6.59 16.04 -4.02
N ASN A 160 6.71 14.86 -4.66
CA ASN A 160 5.55 14.07 -5.08
C ASN A 160 4.77 13.52 -3.88
N PHE A 161 5.48 13.08 -2.84
CA PHE A 161 4.89 12.57 -1.60
C PHE A 161 4.10 13.66 -0.85
N GLU A 162 4.66 14.86 -0.77
CA GLU A 162 4.01 16.03 -0.21
C GLU A 162 2.80 16.46 -1.04
N GLN A 163 2.93 16.47 -2.38
CA GLN A 163 1.81 16.76 -3.28
C GLN A 163 0.67 15.78 -3.05
N LEU A 164 0.95 14.47 -2.95
CA LEU A 164 -0.07 13.46 -2.65
C LEU A 164 -0.76 13.75 -1.31
N GLN A 165 0.03 14.02 -0.25
CA GLN A 165 -0.53 14.37 1.06
C GLN A 165 -1.45 15.58 0.97
N GLN A 166 -1.05 16.63 0.25
CA GLN A 166 -1.85 17.83 0.13
C GLN A 166 -3.09 17.60 -0.72
N THR A 167 -3.01 16.82 -1.79
CA THR A 167 -4.18 16.42 -2.58
C THR A 167 -5.19 15.66 -1.72
N LEU A 168 -4.73 14.71 -0.89
CA LEU A 168 -5.61 13.96 0.01
C LEU A 168 -6.19 14.84 1.13
N LYS A 169 -5.43 15.81 1.66
CA LYS A 169 -5.90 16.77 2.68
C LYS A 169 -6.88 17.80 2.11
N ASN A 170 -6.63 18.35 0.92
CA ASN A 170 -7.38 19.46 0.36
C ASN A 170 -8.71 19.04 -0.28
N GLN A 171 -8.96 17.75 -0.37
CA GLN A 171 -10.15 17.17 -0.98
C GLN A 171 -11.46 17.45 -0.23
N GLY A 172 -11.43 18.16 0.90
CA GLY A 172 -12.62 18.77 1.52
C GLY A 172 -13.67 17.79 2.07
N PHE A 173 -13.46 16.48 1.92
CA PHE A 173 -14.29 15.45 2.51
C PHE A 173 -14.08 15.46 4.01
N GLY A 174 -15.11 15.81 4.77
CA GLY A 174 -15.09 15.96 6.24
C GLY A 174 -13.89 15.28 6.90
N TYR A 175 -12.88 16.07 7.24
CA TYR A 175 -11.54 15.69 7.72
C TYR A 175 -11.52 14.62 8.84
N SER A 176 -12.69 14.30 9.41
CA SER A 176 -12.88 13.25 10.39
C SER A 176 -12.84 11.81 9.84
N ARG A 177 -13.06 11.58 8.53
CA ARG A 177 -13.19 10.21 8.00
C ARG A 177 -11.90 9.61 7.44
N VAL A 178 -10.99 10.40 6.89
CA VAL A 178 -9.71 9.90 6.38
C VAL A 178 -8.60 10.28 7.35
N LYS A 179 -8.03 9.28 8.03
CA LYS A 179 -6.85 9.46 8.88
C LYS A 179 -5.60 9.14 8.06
N ILE A 180 -4.62 10.04 8.07
CA ILE A 180 -3.35 9.85 7.38
C ILE A 180 -2.22 9.96 8.40
N HIS A 181 -1.33 8.96 8.42
CA HIS A 181 -0.08 9.00 9.15
C HIS A 181 1.08 8.95 8.16
N THR A 182 2.07 9.82 8.36
CA THR A 182 3.22 9.96 7.46
C THR A 182 4.50 9.76 8.23
N SER A 183 5.36 8.89 7.72
CA SER A 183 6.71 8.65 8.20
C SER A 183 7.70 9.08 7.12
N ILE A 184 8.63 9.95 7.46
CA ILE A 184 9.70 10.37 6.55
C ILE A 184 11.02 10.13 7.26
N ASP A 185 11.90 9.34 6.63
CA ASP A 185 13.28 9.19 7.08
C ASP A 185 14.19 10.05 6.17
N PRO A 186 14.75 11.17 6.66
CA PRO A 186 15.65 12.01 5.85
C PRO A 186 16.86 11.26 5.29
N ALA A 187 17.32 10.20 5.96
CA ALA A 187 18.42 9.36 5.51
C ALA A 187 17.96 8.10 4.76
N GLY A 188 16.65 7.87 4.69
CA GLY A 188 16.03 6.69 4.09
C GLY A 188 16.29 6.60 2.59
N GLU A 189 16.62 5.39 2.13
CA GLU A 189 16.83 5.03 0.73
C GLU A 189 15.68 4.11 0.26
N HIS A 190 15.60 3.88 -1.05
CA HIS A 190 14.53 3.07 -1.66
C HIS A 190 14.86 1.57 -1.52
N THR A 191 14.78 1.03 -0.30
CA THR A 191 15.28 -0.32 0.00
C THR A 191 14.36 -1.13 0.91
N GLU A 192 14.45 -2.45 0.77
CA GLU A 192 13.76 -3.45 1.60
C GLU A 192 14.08 -3.29 3.10
N GLU A 193 15.29 -2.85 3.44
CA GLU A 193 15.71 -2.62 4.82
C GLU A 193 14.93 -1.47 5.47
N GLN A 194 14.61 -0.42 4.71
CA GLN A 194 13.80 0.68 5.25
C GLN A 194 12.35 0.27 5.42
N TRP A 195 11.79 -0.45 4.44
CA TRP A 195 10.43 -0.95 4.51
C TRP A 195 10.26 -2.00 5.63
N GLN A 196 11.28 -2.81 5.90
CA GLN A 196 11.35 -3.68 7.08
C GLN A 196 11.12 -2.90 8.38
N LYS A 197 11.78 -1.74 8.56
CA LYS A 197 11.71 -0.92 9.78
C LYS A 197 10.35 -0.25 9.93
N GLU A 198 9.72 0.11 8.82
CA GLU A 198 8.44 0.82 8.81
C GLU A 198 7.25 -0.13 8.93
N PHE A 199 7.34 -1.35 8.40
CA PHE A 199 6.26 -2.35 8.43
C PHE A 199 5.59 -2.51 9.81
N PRO A 200 6.31 -2.75 10.93
CA PRO A 200 5.65 -2.93 12.23
C PRO A 200 4.99 -1.64 12.74
N LYS A 201 5.55 -0.45 12.43
CA LYS A 201 4.96 0.85 12.79
C LYS A 201 3.64 1.05 12.04
N ALA A 202 3.67 0.78 10.73
CA ALA A 202 2.51 0.88 9.87
C ALA A 202 1.41 -0.09 10.29
N LEU A 203 1.74 -1.36 10.53
CA LEU A 203 0.75 -2.35 10.93
C LEU A 203 0.11 -2.01 12.28
N LYS A 204 0.92 -1.54 13.25
CA LYS A 204 0.47 -1.08 14.56
C LYS A 204 -0.53 0.07 14.45
N TRP A 205 -0.15 1.14 13.76
CA TRP A 205 -1.03 2.31 13.57
C TRP A 205 -2.30 1.94 12.78
N LEU A 206 -2.15 1.09 11.75
CA LEU A 206 -3.27 0.69 10.91
C LEU A 206 -4.26 -0.17 11.66
N TYR A 207 -3.90 -1.11 12.52
CA TYR A 207 -4.87 -2.09 13.05
C TYR A 207 -5.05 -2.08 14.57
N PHE A 208 -4.15 -1.45 15.32
CA PHE A 208 -4.08 -1.60 16.78
C PHE A 208 -4.16 -0.29 17.55
N GLU A 209 -4.09 0.85 16.87
CA GLU A 209 -4.23 2.18 17.49
C GLU A 209 -5.60 2.80 17.15
N GLY A 210 -6.13 3.67 18.01
CA GLY A 210 -7.48 4.27 17.90
C GLY A 210 -7.49 5.64 17.24
#